data_AF-A0A699YIN5-F1
#
_entry.id   AF-A0A699YIN5-F1
#
_cell.length_a   1.000
_cell.length_b   1.000
_cell.length_c   1.000
_cell.angle_alpha   90.00
_cell.angle_beta   90.00
_cell.angle_gamma   90.00
#
_symmetry.space_group_name_H-M   'P 1'
#
loop_
_entity.id
_entity.type
_entity.pdbx_description
1 polymer ?
#
loop_
_entity_poly.entity_id
_entity_poly.type
_entity_poly.pdbx_seq_one_letter_code
_entity_poly.pdbx_strand_id
1 'polypeptide(L)' 'MEYEPGSYQALEIKQYPARSLRETAEGRYWRRFKTPSVVKQFGPVSHIDFCQVYPYNFAVTAATR' A
#
# COMPACT_ATOMS: atom_id res chain seq x y z
N MET A 1 58.81 1.83 11.78
CA MET A 1 57.59 2.63 11.60
C MET A 1 56.44 1.64 11.71
N GLU A 2 56.00 1.38 12.94
CA GLU A 2 54.86 0.49 13.19
C GLU A 2 53.58 1.23 12.79
N TYR A 3 52.76 0.57 11.99
CA TYR A 3 51.46 1.08 11.53
C TYR A 3 50.40 0.63 12.54
N GLU A 4 49.81 1.59 13.25
CA GLU A 4 48.64 1.36 14.11
C GLU A 4 47.38 1.45 13.24
N PRO A 5 46.65 0.34 12.98
CA PRO A 5 45.42 0.40 12.23
C PRO A 5 44.36 1.16 13.04
N GLY A 6 43.85 2.26 12.48
CA GLY A 6 42.80 3.06 13.12
C GLY A 6 41.61 2.19 13.53
N SER A 7 41.23 2.26 14.80
CA SER A 7 40.17 1.40 15.34
C SER A 7 38.81 1.80 14.75
N TYR A 8 38.07 0.78 14.30
CA TYR A 8 36.73 0.96 13.74
C TYR A 8 35.74 1.34 14.85
N GLN A 9 35.05 2.46 14.68
CA GLN A 9 33.96 2.91 15.56
C GLN A 9 32.62 2.60 14.89
N ALA A 10 31.88 1.64 15.42
CA ALA A 10 30.56 1.28 14.90
C ALA A 10 29.54 2.39 15.20
N LEU A 11 28.81 2.84 14.17
CA LEU A 11 27.78 3.86 14.33
C LEU A 11 26.53 3.25 14.98
N GLU A 12 26.01 3.88 16.03
CA GLU A 12 24.79 3.43 16.68
C GLU A 12 23.57 3.67 15.78
N ILE A 13 22.79 2.61 15.57
CA ILE A 13 21.54 2.67 14.80
C ILE A 13 20.48 3.33 15.67
N LYS A 14 20.09 4.56 15.31
CA LYS A 14 19.00 5.27 15.99
C LYS A 14 17.67 4.54 15.77
N GLN A 15 17.20 3.85 16.80
CA GLN A 15 15.86 3.26 16.81
C GLN A 15 14.84 4.31 17.25
N TYR A 16 13.87 4.58 16.39
CA TYR A 16 12.71 5.41 16.73
C TYR A 16 11.61 4.55 17.35
N PRO A 17 10.82 5.09 18.29
CA PRO A 17 9.70 4.36 18.85
C PRO A 17 8.72 3.95 17.75
N ALA A 18 8.16 2.75 17.86
CA ALA A 18 7.13 2.28 16.95
C ALA A 18 5.98 3.32 16.92
N ARG A 19 5.61 3.76 15.72
CA ARG A 19 4.50 4.70 15.53
C ARG A 19 3.27 4.11 16.21
N SER A 20 2.75 4.79 17.24
CA SER A 20 1.52 4.37 17.87
C SER A 20 0.42 4.34 16.81
N LEU A 21 -0.28 3.21 16.71
CA LEU A 21 -1.36 2.99 15.75
C LEU A 21 -2.60 3.78 16.20
N ARG A 22 -2.48 5.11 16.25
CA ARG A 22 -3.57 5.99 16.63
C ARG A 22 -4.56 6.01 15.47
N GLU A 23 -5.84 5.79 15.76
CA GLU A 23 -6.88 5.88 14.74
C GLU A 23 -6.93 7.30 14.15
N THR A 24 -6.42 7.44 12.93
CA THR A 24 -6.50 8.67 12.17
C THR A 24 -7.90 8.85 11.62
N ALA A 25 -8.28 10.10 11.32
CA ALA A 25 -9.54 10.38 10.64
C ALA A 25 -9.64 9.65 9.29
N GLU A 26 -8.53 9.57 8.55
CA GLU A 26 -8.41 8.83 7.29
C GLU A 26 -8.60 7.33 7.48
N GLY A 27 -7.98 6.73 8.51
CA GLY A 27 -8.16 5.32 8.81
C GLY A 27 -9.62 4.98 9.12
N ARG A 28 -10.32 5.86 9.85
CA ARG A 28 -11.77 5.72 10.08
C ARG A 28 -12.58 5.90 8.80
N TYR A 29 -12.21 6.83 7.92
CA TYR A 29 -12.89 7.05 6.63
C TYR A 29 -12.79 5.81 5.73
N TRP A 30 -11.57 5.30 5.49
CA TRP A 30 -11.34 4.16 4.60
C TRP A 30 -11.95 2.85 5.12
N ARG A 31 -12.01 2.66 6.45
CA ARG A 31 -12.68 1.49 7.06
C ARG A 31 -14.20 1.48 6.85
N ARG A 32 -14.84 2.59 6.46
CA ARG A 32 -16.29 2.61 6.19
C ARG A 32 -16.68 1.94 4.89
N PHE A 33 -15.75 1.79 3.94
CA PHE A 33 -16.01 1.05 2.71
C PHE A 33 -16.25 -0.42 3.07
N LYS A 34 -17.46 -0.91 2.79
CA LYS A 34 -17.97 -2.22 3.22
C LYS A 34 -17.25 -3.39 2.54
N THR A 35 -17.62 -4.60 2.97
CA THR A 35 -17.04 -5.90 2.62
C THR A 35 -16.66 -6.03 1.14
N PRO A 36 -15.41 -6.44 0.83
CA PRO A 36 -15.00 -6.67 -0.55
C PRO A 36 -15.85 -7.78 -1.18
N SER A 37 -16.38 -7.52 -2.37
CA SER A 37 -17.02 -8.54 -3.19
C SER A 37 -15.98 -9.18 -4.12
N VAL A 38 -15.84 -10.50 -4.06
CA VAL A 38 -14.96 -11.24 -4.96
C VAL A 38 -15.82 -11.81 -6.09
N VAL A 39 -15.60 -11.32 -7.33
CA VAL A 39 -16.33 -11.77 -8.52
C VAL A 39 -15.36 -12.44 -9.48
N LYS A 40 -15.67 -13.67 -9.90
CA LYS A 40 -14.87 -14.41 -10.87
C LYS A 40 -14.97 -13.76 -12.25
N GLN A 41 -13.82 -13.45 -12.85
CA GLN A 41 -13.71 -12.94 -14.22
C GLN A 41 -13.26 -14.03 -15.17
N PHE A 42 -13.50 -13.84 -16.47
CA PHE A 42 -13.12 -14.79 -17.52
C PHE A 42 -11.59 -14.92 -17.69
N GLY A 43 -10.85 -13.85 -17.43
CA GLY A 43 -9.38 -13.79 -17.48
C GLY A 43 -8.81 -12.69 -16.58
N PRO A 44 -7.51 -12.37 -16.69
CA PRO A 44 -6.90 -11.26 -15.97
C PRO A 44 -7.60 -9.93 -16.26
N VAL A 45 -7.92 -9.17 -15.21
CA VAL A 45 -8.46 -7.80 -15.36
C VAL A 45 -7.35 -6.88 -15.81
N SER A 46 -7.50 -6.28 -17.00
CA SER A 46 -6.53 -5.37 -17.58
C SER A 46 -6.87 -3.90 -17.30
N HIS A 47 -8.17 -3.57 -17.21
CA HIS A 47 -8.62 -2.20 -17.03
C HIS A 47 -9.95 -2.13 -16.28
N ILE A 48 -10.13 -1.06 -15.50
CA ILE A 48 -11.39 -0.73 -14.81
C ILE A 48 -11.64 0.76 -15.07
N ASP A 49 -12.81 1.08 -15.61
CA ASP A 49 -13.22 2.45 -15.90
C ASP A 49 -14.48 2.82 -15.09
N PHE A 50 -14.52 4.05 -14.58
CA PHE A 50 -15.62 4.56 -13.76
C PHE A 50 -16.34 5.70 -14.49
N CYS A 51 -17.66 5.58 -14.60
CA CYS A 51 -18.48 6.67 -15.13
C CYS A 51 -18.43 7.87 -14.18
N GLN A 52 -18.13 9.05 -14.71
CA GLN A 52 -18.09 10.30 -13.94
C GLN A 52 -19.49 10.88 -13.67
N VAL A 53 -20.52 10.30 -14.26
CA VAL A 53 -21.91 10.75 -14.14
C VAL A 53 -22.68 9.76 -13.29
N TYR A 54 -23.57 10.27 -12.44
CA TYR A 54 -24.50 9.45 -11.67
C TYR A 54 -25.24 8.48 -12.61
N PRO A 55 -25.28 7.15 -12.32
CA PRO A 55 -25.08 6.51 -11.00
C PRO A 55 -23.67 5.99 -10.71
N TYR A 56 -22.62 6.48 -11.39
CA TYR A 56 -21.21 6.09 -11.18
C TYR A 56 -20.94 4.59 -11.37
N ASN A 57 -21.58 4.00 -12.39
CA ASN A 57 -21.31 2.62 -12.80
C ASN A 57 -19.84 2.46 -13.22
N PHE A 58 -19.34 1.23 -13.17
CA PHE A 58 -18.00 0.89 -13.62
C PHE A 58 -18.02 -0.23 -14.65
N ALA A 59 -17.06 -0.20 -15.57
CA ALA A 59 -16.82 -1.24 -16.56
C ALA A 59 -15.50 -1.96 -16.24
N VAL A 60 -15.50 -3.28 -16.37
CA VAL A 60 -14.31 -4.12 -16.16
C VAL A 60 -13.93 -4.78 -17.48
N THR A 61 -12.70 -4.58 -17.92
CA THR A 61 -12.13 -5.26 -19.08
C THR A 61 -11.21 -6.37 -18.60
N ALA A 62 -11.51 -7.61 -19.02
CA ALA A 62 -10.68 -8.77 -18.75
C ALA A 62 -10.37 -9.49 -20.08
N ALA A 63 -9.10 -9.79 -20.30
CA ALA A 63 -8.64 -10.40 -21.54
C ALA A 63 -7.59 -11.49 -21.25
N THR A 64 -7.71 -12.61 -21.96
CA THR A 64 -6.65 -13.62 -22.03
C THR A 64 -5.67 -13.14 -23.10
N ARG A 65 -4.40 -12.97 -22.73
CA ARG A 65 -3.35 -12.59 -23.70
C ARG A 65 -3.28 -13.57 -24.87
#